data_AF-G9EJ96-F1
#
_entry.id   AF-G9EJ96-F1
#
_cell.length_a   1.000
_cell.length_b   1.000
_cell.length_c   1.000
_cell.angle_alpha   90.00
_cell.angle_beta   90.00
_cell.angle_gamma   90.00
#
_symmetry.space_group_name_H-M   'P 1'
#
loop_
_entity.id
_entity.type
_entity.pdbx_description
1 polymer ?
#
loop_
_entity_poly.entity_id
_entity_poly.type
_entity_poly.pdbx_seq_one_letter_code
_entity_poly.pdbx_strand_id
1 'polypeptide(L)'
;MKIYFPKISFQGSPLVWELDEQTNQATCLFYSINGQLNDKARALMFRTLKAFASIEVSENSALIKEVSKFGDAYIPVLETEKLTRSHSTRAMPPENVLSRQKSAFFPTPISPRTPKLEHIHLTYLIPKGDPSTASLWGDTVAYLEHFNKKTEQDRYNRAAAYVRSSAAFIVNAQHEKTKKLFPFKHNVLVAIEQLLELLDPVYVQWHKENKLAITKSFVKYFQTAIVTAMKNEGINNRPTDFDGLMNSDYPAALVEDSRTDAFKSRTNAMLMKFLFLVTKGDKFPLAYVANEHEINELEPLLMSLRKFFLQQTAEYLHTVNAKLEEIAQFIVKSNTPEVKDADSINKITQEYASSPPVLGDFVSFNSILQKITHPNDSKPELPLSITHTIIQTTMQAINENFKKNYSQFIAPLGTLGDKDFYLLQALEDKLTATLKSINQKDLKRNNTDKYATAVAEKVVTFLQKRVHEHVQKESQETEVATSSSSHSL
;
A
#
# COMPACT_ATOMS: atom_id res chain seq x y z
N MET A 1 -15.92 6.04 -30.65
CA MET A 1 -15.17 5.12 -29.77
C MET A 1 -14.62 5.88 -28.56
N LYS A 2 -14.69 5.33 -27.35
CA LYS A 2 -14.04 5.96 -26.18
C LYS A 2 -12.55 5.63 -26.15
N ILE A 3 -11.71 6.65 -26.03
CA ILE A 3 -10.25 6.55 -26.02
C ILE A 3 -9.66 7.40 -24.90
N TYR A 4 -8.39 7.16 -24.58
CA TYR A 4 -7.63 8.09 -23.74
C TYR A 4 -6.19 8.20 -24.23
N PHE A 5 -5.56 9.33 -23.88
CA PHE A 5 -4.15 9.58 -24.12
C PHE A 5 -3.42 9.56 -22.77
N PRO A 6 -2.42 8.69 -22.55
CA PRO A 6 -1.74 8.59 -21.26
C PRO A 6 -1.12 9.92 -20.78
N LYS A 7 -0.68 10.77 -21.71
CA LYS A 7 -0.08 12.08 -21.40
C LYS A 7 -1.11 13.15 -21.04
N ILE A 8 -2.37 12.99 -21.47
CA ILE A 8 -3.46 13.88 -21.09
C ILE A 8 -4.12 13.32 -19.83
N SER A 9 -3.55 13.65 -18.68
CA SER A 9 -4.05 13.21 -17.38
C SER A 9 -4.44 14.37 -16.48
N PHE A 10 -5.41 14.14 -15.62
CA PHE A 10 -5.79 15.03 -14.54
C PHE A 10 -5.58 14.29 -13.23
N GLN A 11 -4.76 14.85 -12.33
CA GLN A 11 -4.38 14.22 -11.06
C GLN A 11 -3.82 12.79 -11.25
N GLY A 12 -3.03 12.57 -12.30
CA GLY A 12 -2.41 11.27 -12.60
C GLY A 12 -3.35 10.24 -13.23
N SER A 13 -4.63 10.55 -13.44
CA SER A 13 -5.59 9.68 -14.12
C SER A 13 -5.87 10.19 -15.55
N PRO A 14 -5.76 9.35 -16.60
CA PRO A 14 -6.02 9.78 -17.97
C PRO A 14 -7.46 10.22 -18.17
N LEU A 15 -7.63 11.32 -18.91
CA LEU A 15 -8.96 11.80 -19.30
C LEU A 15 -9.53 10.97 -20.44
N VAL A 16 -10.83 10.73 -20.39
CA VAL A 16 -11.55 9.97 -21.42
C VAL A 16 -12.09 10.90 -22.48
N TRP A 17 -11.91 10.49 -23.73
CA TRP A 17 -12.31 11.20 -24.93
C TRP A 17 -13.23 10.32 -25.76
N GLU A 18 -14.16 10.94 -26.46
CA GLU A 18 -14.95 10.28 -27.50
C GLU A 18 -14.36 10.64 -28.86
N LEU A 19 -13.80 9.64 -29.53
CA LEU A 19 -13.31 9.72 -30.90
C LEU A 19 -14.46 9.49 -31.87
N ASP A 20 -14.69 10.45 -32.74
CA ASP A 20 -15.45 10.29 -33.97
C ASP A 20 -14.50 9.84 -35.09
N GLU A 21 -14.67 8.59 -35.52
CA GLU A 21 -13.80 7.97 -36.53
C GLU A 21 -14.01 8.55 -37.92
N GLN A 22 -15.17 9.16 -38.20
CA GLN A 22 -15.46 9.74 -39.52
C GLN A 22 -14.79 11.10 -39.69
N THR A 23 -14.75 11.90 -38.63
CA THR A 23 -14.16 13.25 -38.63
C THR A 23 -12.73 13.27 -38.08
N ASN A 24 -12.23 12.16 -37.51
CA ASN A 24 -10.94 12.04 -36.84
C ASN A 24 -10.76 13.06 -35.69
N GLN A 25 -11.89 13.47 -35.09
CA GLN A 25 -11.95 14.44 -34.01
C GLN A 25 -12.22 13.72 -32.68
N ALA A 26 -11.51 14.11 -31.62
CA ALA A 26 -11.78 13.62 -30.27
C ALA A 26 -12.32 14.73 -29.37
N THR A 27 -13.39 14.44 -28.63
CA THR A 27 -14.03 15.35 -27.69
C THR A 27 -13.85 14.85 -26.26
N CYS A 28 -13.35 15.69 -25.36
CA CYS A 28 -13.15 15.32 -23.95
C CYS A 28 -14.51 15.12 -23.26
N LEU A 29 -14.69 14.00 -22.56
CA LEU A 29 -15.90 13.70 -21.81
C LEU A 29 -15.87 14.19 -20.35
N PHE A 30 -14.79 14.87 -19.95
CA PHE A 30 -14.61 15.48 -18.62
C PHE A 30 -14.69 14.51 -17.43
N TYR A 31 -14.39 13.22 -17.65
CA TYR A 31 -14.13 12.25 -16.59
C TYR A 31 -12.82 11.49 -16.87
N SER A 32 -12.31 10.84 -15.83
CA SER A 32 -11.09 10.05 -15.92
C SER A 32 -11.41 8.56 -15.82
N ILE A 33 -10.50 7.70 -16.28
CA ILE A 33 -10.68 6.23 -16.21
C ILE A 33 -10.93 5.75 -14.77
N ASN A 34 -10.42 6.47 -13.76
CA ASN A 34 -10.52 6.10 -12.35
C ASN A 34 -11.65 6.83 -11.59
N GLY A 35 -12.56 7.53 -12.29
CA GLY A 35 -13.74 8.13 -11.65
C GLY A 35 -14.24 9.43 -12.29
N GLN A 36 -15.45 9.80 -11.88
CA GLN A 36 -16.10 11.07 -12.24
C GLN A 36 -15.49 12.24 -11.47
N LEU A 37 -15.37 13.38 -12.15
CA LEU A 37 -14.79 14.60 -11.60
C LEU A 37 -15.90 15.53 -11.10
N ASN A 38 -15.67 16.20 -9.96
CA ASN A 38 -16.60 17.19 -9.44
C ASN A 38 -16.53 18.51 -10.24
N ASP A 39 -17.58 19.34 -10.18
CA ASP A 39 -17.65 20.59 -10.97
C ASP A 39 -16.51 21.57 -10.66
N LYS A 40 -15.98 21.56 -9.42
CA LYS A 40 -14.82 22.38 -9.03
C LYS A 40 -13.52 21.93 -9.72
N ALA A 41 -13.38 20.64 -10.05
CA ALA A 41 -12.23 20.10 -10.78
C ALA A 41 -12.24 20.48 -12.26
N ARG A 42 -13.40 20.83 -12.83
CA ARG A 42 -13.55 21.15 -14.26
C ARG A 42 -12.78 22.40 -14.66
N ALA A 43 -12.80 23.45 -13.83
CA ALA A 43 -12.02 24.69 -14.07
C ALA A 43 -10.50 24.43 -14.07
N LEU A 44 -10.02 23.60 -13.14
CA LEU A 44 -8.60 23.22 -13.07
C LEU A 44 -8.19 22.31 -14.24
N MET A 45 -9.10 21.44 -14.69
CA MET A 45 -8.90 20.61 -15.87
C MET A 45 -8.76 21.46 -17.14
N PHE A 46 -9.63 22.45 -17.36
CA PHE A 46 -9.50 23.34 -18.51
C PHE A 46 -8.17 24.08 -18.53
N ARG A 47 -7.68 24.51 -17.37
CA ARG A 47 -6.33 25.09 -17.25
C ARG A 47 -5.22 24.11 -17.66
N THR A 48 -5.39 22.84 -17.33
CA THR A 48 -4.45 21.76 -17.68
C THR A 48 -4.51 21.45 -19.19
N LEU A 49 -5.71 21.40 -19.77
CA LEU A 49 -5.91 21.13 -21.20
C LEU A 49 -5.39 22.26 -22.09
N LYS A 50 -5.48 23.52 -21.64
CA LYS A 50 -4.89 24.69 -22.33
C LYS A 50 -3.37 24.64 -22.45
N ALA A 51 -2.68 23.78 -21.69
CA ALA A 51 -1.23 23.59 -21.81
C ALA A 51 -0.84 22.82 -23.08
N PHE A 52 -1.79 22.15 -23.74
CA PHE A 52 -1.56 21.40 -24.96
C PHE A 52 -1.97 22.23 -26.18
N ALA A 53 -0.99 22.60 -27.02
CA ALA A 53 -1.22 23.44 -28.19
C ALA A 53 -2.21 22.83 -29.21
N SER A 54 -2.35 21.50 -29.22
CA SER A 54 -3.23 20.76 -30.13
C SER A 54 -4.63 20.50 -29.58
N ILE A 55 -4.97 21.05 -28.40
CA ILE A 55 -6.31 20.95 -27.79
C ILE A 55 -6.98 22.31 -27.82
N GLU A 56 -8.10 22.41 -28.54
CA GLU A 56 -8.93 23.61 -28.53
C GLU A 56 -9.90 23.54 -27.35
N VAL A 57 -9.84 24.54 -26.48
CA VAL A 57 -10.65 24.62 -25.26
C VAL A 57 -11.65 25.77 -25.39
N SER A 58 -12.94 25.44 -25.37
CA SER A 58 -14.05 26.38 -25.22
C SER A 58 -14.56 26.42 -23.77
N GLU A 59 -15.56 27.24 -23.48
CA GLU A 59 -16.14 27.34 -22.12
C GLU A 59 -16.69 26.00 -21.59
N ASN A 60 -17.19 25.14 -22.49
CA ASN A 60 -17.87 23.89 -22.11
C ASN A 60 -17.33 22.64 -22.81
N SER A 61 -16.39 22.77 -23.76
CA SER A 61 -15.84 21.63 -24.51
C SER A 61 -14.32 21.74 -24.67
N ALA A 62 -13.67 20.59 -24.78
CA ALA A 62 -12.28 20.51 -25.19
C ALA A 62 -12.18 19.47 -26.31
N LEU A 63 -11.53 19.85 -27.41
CA LEU A 63 -11.52 19.06 -28.64
C LEU A 63 -10.13 18.99 -29.27
N ILE A 64 -9.83 17.85 -29.89
CA ILE A 64 -8.66 17.60 -30.72
C ILE A 64 -9.19 17.41 -32.14
N LYS A 65 -8.92 18.37 -33.04
CA LYS A 65 -9.45 18.37 -34.42
C LYS A 65 -8.91 17.25 -35.30
N GLU A 66 -7.67 16.81 -35.06
CA GLU A 66 -7.01 15.80 -35.88
C GLU A 66 -6.15 14.88 -35.00
N VAL A 67 -6.76 13.80 -34.54
CA VAL A 67 -6.15 12.88 -33.55
C VAL A 67 -4.89 12.21 -34.10
N SER A 68 -4.85 11.92 -35.41
CA SER A 68 -3.68 11.34 -36.07
C SER A 68 -2.42 12.23 -36.04
N LYS A 69 -2.58 13.57 -35.95
CA LYS A 69 -1.46 14.52 -35.84
C LYS A 69 -1.07 14.84 -34.40
N PHE A 70 -1.84 14.34 -33.42
CA PHE A 70 -1.58 14.60 -32.00
C PHE A 70 -0.28 13.95 -31.49
N GLY A 71 0.33 13.04 -32.26
CA GLY A 71 1.67 12.49 -32.01
C GLY A 71 1.75 11.45 -30.88
N ASP A 72 0.72 11.35 -30.04
CA ASP A 72 0.58 10.34 -28.99
C ASP A 72 -0.34 9.20 -29.41
N ALA A 73 0.08 7.96 -29.15
CA ALA A 73 -0.78 6.79 -29.31
C ALA A 73 -1.92 6.82 -28.29
N TYR A 74 -3.16 6.79 -28.77
CA TYR A 74 -4.33 6.63 -27.92
C TYR A 74 -4.60 5.15 -27.62
N ILE A 75 -5.24 4.89 -26.48
CA ILE A 75 -5.63 3.55 -26.05
C ILE A 75 -7.17 3.50 -25.99
N PRO A 76 -7.83 2.51 -26.62
CA PRO A 76 -9.27 2.36 -26.53
C PRO A 76 -9.67 2.00 -25.09
N VAL A 77 -10.70 2.67 -24.59
CA VAL A 77 -11.37 2.28 -23.34
C VAL A 77 -12.24 1.08 -23.68
N LEU A 78 -11.73 -0.14 -23.44
CA LEU A 78 -12.53 -1.35 -23.54
C LEU A 78 -13.70 -1.21 -22.56
N GLU A 79 -14.94 -1.32 -23.05
CA GLU A 79 -16.15 -1.21 -22.24
C GLU A 79 -16.21 -2.32 -21.18
N THR A 80 -15.66 -2.04 -20.01
CA THR A 80 -16.00 -2.73 -18.76
C THR A 80 -16.63 -1.71 -17.82
N GLU A 81 -17.84 -1.25 -18.13
CA GLU A 81 -18.66 -0.46 -17.21
C GLU A 81 -20.15 -0.86 -17.31
N LYS A 82 -20.54 -1.87 -16.53
CA LYS A 82 -21.81 -1.80 -15.80
C LYS A 82 -21.58 -0.85 -14.62
N LEU A 83 -21.69 0.44 -14.86
CA LEU A 83 -21.70 1.47 -13.82
C LEU A 83 -22.95 2.31 -14.00
N THR A 84 -24.05 1.85 -13.41
CA THR A 84 -25.14 2.72 -12.96
C THR A 84 -26.02 1.96 -11.97
N ARG A 85 -26.32 2.64 -10.85
CA ARG A 85 -27.10 2.22 -9.66
C ARG A 85 -26.24 1.45 -8.65
N SER A 86 -25.92 1.97 -7.47
CA SER A 86 -26.79 2.73 -6.55
C SER A 86 -25.98 3.60 -5.59
N HIS A 87 -26.56 4.73 -5.23
CA HIS A 87 -26.10 5.67 -4.22
C HIS A 87 -25.83 5.01 -2.85
N SER A 88 -24.69 5.33 -2.25
CA SER A 88 -24.60 5.56 -0.81
C SER A 88 -23.54 6.63 -0.56
N THR A 89 -24.00 7.82 -0.19
CA THR A 89 -23.20 8.87 0.41
C THR A 89 -22.63 8.36 1.74
N ARG A 90 -21.38 7.91 1.72
CA ARG A 90 -20.58 7.76 2.93
C ARG A 90 -19.21 8.36 2.63
N ALA A 91 -18.89 9.44 3.33
CA ALA A 91 -17.59 10.08 3.29
C ALA A 91 -16.51 9.01 3.53
N MET A 92 -15.74 8.69 2.50
CA MET A 92 -14.54 7.87 2.63
C MET A 92 -13.36 8.77 3.00
N PRO A 93 -12.50 8.34 3.93
CA PRO A 93 -11.21 8.98 4.14
C PRO A 93 -10.35 8.81 2.88
N PRO A 94 -9.36 9.70 2.65
CA PRO A 94 -8.55 9.69 1.44
C PRO A 94 -7.86 8.34 1.29
N GLU A 95 -8.12 7.65 0.17
CA GLU A 95 -7.39 6.46 -0.20
C GLU A 95 -5.89 6.77 -0.25
N ASN A 96 -5.14 5.93 0.47
CA ASN A 96 -3.70 5.92 0.57
C ASN A 96 -2.98 6.28 -0.74
N VAL A 97 -2.28 7.42 -0.71
CA VAL A 97 -1.40 7.97 -1.79
C VAL A 97 -0.15 7.10 -2.04
N LEU A 98 -0.10 5.85 -1.57
CA LEU A 98 0.95 4.88 -1.86
C LEU A 98 0.40 3.58 -2.46
N SER A 99 -0.79 3.63 -3.07
CA SER A 99 -1.37 2.49 -3.78
C SER A 99 -0.52 2.09 -4.99
N ARG A 100 0.10 0.92 -4.87
CA ARG A 100 0.52 0.00 -5.94
C ARG A 100 1.40 0.63 -7.03
N GLN A 101 2.71 0.60 -6.81
CA GLN A 101 3.63 0.40 -7.94
C GLN A 101 3.21 -0.90 -8.64
N LYS A 102 2.63 -0.77 -9.84
CA LYS A 102 2.36 -1.87 -10.75
C LYS A 102 3.66 -2.65 -10.90
N SER A 103 3.62 -3.88 -10.43
CA SER A 103 4.78 -4.69 -10.26
C SER A 103 5.20 -5.27 -11.62
N ALA A 104 6.17 -4.62 -12.26
CA ALA A 104 6.76 -5.06 -13.52
C ALA A 104 7.72 -6.25 -13.31
N PHE A 105 7.26 -7.32 -12.65
CA PHE A 105 8.12 -8.42 -12.21
C PHE A 105 8.38 -9.49 -13.28
N PHE A 106 7.63 -9.53 -14.38
CA PHE A 106 7.74 -10.64 -15.33
C PHE A 106 7.73 -10.20 -16.80
N PRO A 107 8.64 -10.73 -17.63
CA PRO A 107 8.56 -10.60 -19.09
C PRO A 107 7.34 -11.38 -19.64
N THR A 108 6.79 -10.89 -20.77
CA THR A 108 5.69 -11.45 -21.56
C THR A 108 6.13 -12.66 -22.43
N PRO A 109 5.22 -13.52 -22.93
CA PRO A 109 5.07 -14.91 -22.48
C PRO A 109 5.54 -16.00 -23.46
N ILE A 110 5.65 -17.24 -22.94
CA ILE A 110 5.44 -18.49 -23.70
C ILE A 110 4.00 -18.97 -23.39
N SER A 111 3.28 -19.38 -24.43
CA SER A 111 1.85 -19.73 -24.48
C SER A 111 1.27 -20.45 -23.24
N PRO A 112 0.04 -20.10 -22.78
CA PRO A 112 -0.57 -20.73 -21.62
C PRO A 112 -1.03 -22.15 -21.98
N ARG A 113 -0.27 -23.17 -21.56
CA ARG A 113 -0.82 -24.51 -21.41
C ARG A 113 -1.81 -24.46 -20.25
N THR A 114 -3.05 -24.88 -20.48
CA THR A 114 -3.99 -25.16 -19.38
C THR A 114 -3.32 -26.15 -18.42
N PRO A 115 -3.07 -25.75 -17.16
CA PRO A 115 -2.42 -26.65 -16.22
C PRO A 115 -3.36 -27.83 -15.97
N LYS A 116 -2.87 -29.05 -16.17
CA LYS A 116 -3.51 -30.24 -15.61
C LYS A 116 -3.33 -30.14 -14.10
N LEU A 117 -4.37 -29.69 -13.41
CA LEU A 117 -4.34 -29.59 -11.95
C LEU A 117 -4.50 -31.00 -11.37
N GLU A 118 -3.44 -31.78 -11.43
CA GLU A 118 -3.42 -33.14 -10.86
C GLU A 118 -3.36 -33.10 -9.33
N HIS A 119 -2.88 -31.98 -8.78
CA HIS A 119 -2.71 -31.72 -7.35
C HIS A 119 -3.15 -30.30 -6.99
N ILE A 120 -3.56 -30.09 -5.74
CA ILE A 120 -4.00 -28.81 -5.17
C ILE A 120 -2.95 -28.17 -4.26
N HIS A 121 -1.67 -28.52 -4.39
CA HIS A 121 -0.60 -27.83 -3.64
C HIS A 121 -0.48 -26.36 -4.04
N LEU A 122 -0.02 -25.54 -3.09
CA LEU A 122 0.11 -24.09 -3.24
C LEU A 122 0.98 -23.70 -4.46
N THR A 123 2.06 -24.43 -4.72
CA THR A 123 2.99 -24.20 -5.84
C THR A 123 2.37 -24.45 -7.21
N TYR A 124 1.38 -25.35 -7.30
CA TYR A 124 0.63 -25.61 -8.54
C TYR A 124 -0.52 -24.62 -8.72
N LEU A 125 -1.18 -24.21 -7.64
CA LEU A 125 -2.28 -23.26 -7.67
C LEU A 125 -1.80 -21.82 -7.95
N ILE A 126 -0.67 -21.42 -7.37
CA ILE A 126 -0.12 -20.06 -7.45
C ILE A 126 1.39 -20.13 -7.75
N PRO A 127 1.79 -20.55 -8.96
CA PRO A 127 3.20 -20.71 -9.32
C PRO A 127 3.93 -19.38 -9.33
N LYS A 128 5.13 -19.36 -8.74
CA LYS A 128 6.03 -18.20 -8.81
C LYS A 128 6.55 -18.07 -10.24
N GLY A 129 6.35 -16.90 -10.85
CA GLY A 129 6.86 -16.63 -12.21
C GLY A 129 5.82 -16.68 -13.32
N ASP A 130 4.59 -17.11 -13.03
CA ASP A 130 3.49 -17.05 -13.99
C ASP A 130 2.84 -15.65 -13.97
N PRO A 131 2.87 -14.89 -15.09
CA PRO A 131 2.24 -13.57 -15.16
C PRO A 131 0.74 -13.60 -14.85
N SER A 132 0.05 -14.71 -15.15
CA SER A 132 -1.39 -14.85 -14.92
C SER A 132 -1.76 -14.95 -13.44
N THR A 133 -0.82 -15.35 -12.58
CA THR A 133 -0.98 -15.46 -11.12
C THR A 133 -0.14 -14.45 -10.36
N ALA A 134 0.58 -13.54 -11.02
CA ALA A 134 1.50 -12.59 -10.38
C ALA A 134 0.85 -11.74 -9.27
N SER A 135 -0.38 -11.27 -9.49
CA SER A 135 -1.13 -10.55 -8.45
C SER A 135 -1.51 -11.46 -7.28
N LEU A 136 -1.93 -12.71 -7.57
CA LEU A 136 -2.29 -13.68 -6.55
C LEU A 136 -1.07 -14.03 -5.70
N TRP A 137 0.08 -14.22 -6.33
CA TRP A 137 1.35 -14.48 -5.66
C TRP A 137 1.71 -13.32 -4.70
N GLY A 138 1.60 -12.07 -5.17
CA GLY A 138 1.84 -10.88 -4.34
C GLY A 138 0.87 -10.75 -3.17
N ASP A 139 -0.38 -11.18 -3.34
CA ASP A 139 -1.41 -11.14 -2.31
C ASP A 139 -1.34 -12.35 -1.34
N THR A 140 -0.55 -13.39 -1.66
CA THR A 140 -0.50 -14.66 -0.90
C THR A 140 0.93 -15.18 -0.73
N VAL A 141 1.47 -15.97 -1.68
CA VAL A 141 2.74 -16.70 -1.58
C VAL A 141 3.94 -15.82 -1.20
N ALA A 142 3.92 -14.54 -1.53
CA ALA A 142 4.94 -13.56 -1.13
C ALA A 142 5.15 -13.47 0.41
N TYR A 143 4.14 -13.80 1.22
CA TYR A 143 4.24 -13.81 2.68
C TYR A 143 5.11 -14.95 3.25
N LEU A 144 5.39 -16.02 2.50
CA LEU A 144 6.25 -17.11 3.01
C LEU A 144 7.66 -16.62 3.31
N GLU A 145 8.24 -15.81 2.43
CA GLU A 145 9.66 -15.45 2.56
C GLU A 145 9.95 -14.04 2.05
N HIS A 146 9.37 -13.65 0.91
CA HIS A 146 9.73 -12.42 0.22
C HIS A 146 9.46 -11.17 1.07
N PHE A 147 8.27 -11.06 1.64
CA PHE A 147 7.90 -9.88 2.39
C PHE A 147 8.65 -9.73 3.71
N ASN A 148 8.93 -10.82 4.44
CA ASN A 148 9.75 -10.75 5.65
C ASN A 148 11.19 -10.30 5.33
N LYS A 149 11.81 -10.87 4.28
CA LYS A 149 13.15 -10.44 3.82
C LYS A 149 13.15 -8.98 3.38
N LYS A 150 12.14 -8.56 2.62
CA LYS A 150 12.02 -7.18 2.16
C LYS A 150 11.83 -6.21 3.32
N THR A 151 11.01 -6.55 4.30
CA THR A 151 10.84 -5.74 5.52
C THR A 151 12.17 -5.59 6.26
N GLU A 152 12.91 -6.67 6.50
CA GLU A 152 14.23 -6.56 7.14
C GLU A 152 15.23 -5.73 6.33
N GLN A 153 15.26 -5.88 5.01
CA GLN A 153 16.11 -5.07 4.13
C GLN A 153 15.72 -3.59 4.14
N ASP A 154 14.41 -3.32 4.18
CA ASP A 154 13.85 -1.97 4.18
C ASP A 154 14.08 -1.24 5.50
N ARG A 155 14.25 -1.97 6.62
CA ARG A 155 14.52 -1.39 7.94
C ARG A 155 15.71 -0.44 7.93
N TYR A 156 16.82 -0.86 7.33
CA TYR A 156 18.07 -0.07 7.28
C TYR A 156 17.92 1.21 6.46
N ASN A 157 17.07 1.19 5.44
CA ASN A 157 16.86 2.33 4.54
C ASN A 157 15.83 3.34 5.06
N ARG A 158 15.05 2.99 6.09
CA ARG A 158 13.86 3.74 6.52
C ARG A 158 14.01 4.41 7.89
N ALA A 159 14.97 3.96 8.70
CA ALA A 159 15.21 4.48 10.04
C ALA A 159 16.13 5.71 10.10
N ALA A 160 16.11 6.60 9.08
CA ALA A 160 16.98 7.77 9.03
C ALA A 160 17.00 8.53 10.38
N ALA A 161 18.17 8.57 11.01
CA ALA A 161 18.32 9.04 12.39
C ALA A 161 18.16 10.55 12.56
N TYR A 162 18.56 11.34 11.55
CA TYR A 162 18.69 12.80 11.68
C TYR A 162 17.71 13.57 10.82
N VAL A 163 17.48 13.13 9.58
CA VAL A 163 16.67 13.89 8.61
C VAL A 163 15.68 12.97 7.93
N ARG A 164 14.42 13.42 7.90
CA ARG A 164 13.30 12.69 7.30
C ARG A 164 12.49 13.61 6.39
N SER A 165 12.04 13.10 5.26
CA SER A 165 10.95 13.73 4.53
C SER A 165 9.64 13.54 5.29
N SER A 166 8.65 14.38 5.01
CA SER A 166 7.31 14.19 5.57
C SER A 166 6.70 12.84 5.16
N ALA A 167 6.89 12.41 3.91
CA ALA A 167 6.44 11.10 3.44
C ALA A 167 7.12 9.93 4.18
N ALA A 168 8.35 10.10 4.68
CA ALA A 168 9.05 9.04 5.41
C ALA A 168 8.33 8.64 6.71
N PHE A 169 7.59 9.55 7.36
CA PHE A 169 6.82 9.20 8.57
C PHE A 169 5.67 8.24 8.26
N ILE A 170 4.93 8.47 7.17
CA ILE A 170 3.85 7.58 6.71
C ILE A 170 4.45 6.22 6.30
N VAL A 171 5.55 6.25 5.55
CA VAL A 171 6.26 5.02 5.14
C VAL A 171 6.79 4.23 6.34
N ASN A 172 7.25 4.90 7.39
CA ASN A 172 7.73 4.27 8.63
C ASN A 172 6.59 3.69 9.45
N ALA A 173 5.46 4.41 9.58
CA ALA A 173 4.27 3.87 10.22
C ALA A 173 3.76 2.62 9.50
N GLN A 174 3.74 2.64 8.17
CA GLN A 174 3.43 1.47 7.34
C GLN A 174 4.44 0.34 7.54
N HIS A 175 5.73 0.67 7.66
CA HIS A 175 6.77 -0.32 7.91
C HIS A 175 6.57 -1.04 9.25
N GLU A 176 6.36 -0.29 10.34
CA GLU A 176 6.09 -0.86 11.66
C GLU A 176 4.83 -1.74 11.66
N LYS A 177 3.77 -1.32 10.94
CA LYS A 177 2.60 -2.16 10.68
C LYS A 177 2.99 -3.47 10.01
N THR A 178 3.71 -3.41 8.89
CA THR A 178 4.09 -4.61 8.11
C THR A 178 4.98 -5.55 8.90
N LYS A 179 5.88 -5.02 9.74
CA LYS A 179 6.76 -5.80 10.62
C LYS A 179 5.99 -6.65 11.63
N LYS A 180 4.88 -6.14 12.16
CA LYS A 180 3.99 -6.90 13.05
C LYS A 180 3.05 -7.83 12.28
N LEU A 181 2.53 -7.39 11.13
CA LEU A 181 1.51 -8.08 10.37
C LEU A 181 2.03 -9.30 9.59
N PHE A 182 3.17 -9.14 8.90
CA PHE A 182 3.68 -10.15 7.97
C PHE A 182 4.01 -11.50 8.63
N PRO A 183 4.54 -11.56 9.87
CA PRO A 183 4.67 -12.83 10.59
C PRO A 183 3.35 -13.57 10.80
N PHE A 184 2.24 -12.86 11.06
CA PHE A 184 0.92 -13.50 11.18
C PHE A 184 0.41 -14.00 9.83
N LYS A 185 0.56 -13.20 8.76
CA LYS A 185 0.19 -13.62 7.40
C LYS A 185 1.02 -14.81 6.91
N HIS A 186 2.30 -14.86 7.27
CA HIS A 186 3.16 -16.02 7.06
C HIS A 186 2.55 -17.28 7.71
N ASN A 187 2.19 -17.20 9.00
CA ASN A 187 1.59 -18.34 9.72
C ASN A 187 0.25 -18.79 9.13
N VAL A 188 -0.61 -17.85 8.70
CA VAL A 188 -1.86 -18.17 7.98
C VAL A 188 -1.53 -19.00 6.73
N LEU A 189 -0.57 -18.56 5.93
CA LEU A 189 -0.24 -19.21 4.68
C LEU A 189 0.43 -20.58 4.86
N VAL A 190 1.31 -20.73 5.85
CA VAL A 190 1.90 -22.03 6.22
C VAL A 190 0.80 -23.01 6.63
N ALA A 191 -0.17 -22.57 7.44
CA ALA A 191 -1.29 -23.41 7.84
C ALA A 191 -2.21 -23.76 6.65
N ILE A 192 -2.40 -22.86 5.69
CA ILE A 192 -3.11 -23.14 4.44
C ILE A 192 -2.34 -24.17 3.59
N GLU A 193 -1.02 -24.06 3.48
CA GLU A 193 -0.20 -25.03 2.75
C GLU A 193 -0.35 -26.44 3.34
N GLN A 194 -0.25 -26.56 4.67
CA GLN A 194 -0.50 -27.82 5.39
C GLN A 194 -1.93 -28.33 5.20
N LEU A 195 -2.94 -27.44 5.19
CA LEU A 195 -4.31 -27.82 4.89
C LEU A 195 -4.43 -28.41 3.48
N LEU A 196 -3.82 -27.78 2.47
CA LEU A 196 -3.83 -28.28 1.10
C LEU A 196 -3.13 -29.64 1.00
N GLU A 197 -2.02 -29.85 1.70
CA GLU A 197 -1.36 -31.16 1.80
C GLU A 197 -2.26 -32.24 2.42
N LEU A 198 -3.08 -31.89 3.42
CA LEU A 198 -4.06 -32.81 4.01
C LEU A 198 -5.24 -33.12 3.06
N LEU A 199 -5.64 -32.15 2.25
CA LEU A 199 -6.75 -32.29 1.29
C LEU A 199 -6.33 -33.00 -0.01
N ASP A 200 -5.06 -32.88 -0.40
CA ASP A 200 -4.55 -33.34 -1.70
C ASP A 200 -4.76 -34.83 -1.96
N PRO A 201 -4.49 -35.77 -1.02
CA PRO A 201 -4.68 -37.20 -1.28
C PRO A 201 -6.13 -37.56 -1.65
N VAL A 202 -7.09 -36.95 -0.94
CA VAL A 202 -8.53 -37.15 -1.18
C VAL A 202 -8.94 -36.53 -2.51
N TYR A 203 -8.41 -35.34 -2.81
CA TYR A 203 -8.61 -34.67 -4.10
C TYR A 203 -8.07 -35.49 -5.28
N VAL A 204 -6.83 -35.99 -5.19
CA VAL A 204 -6.18 -36.81 -6.22
C VAL A 204 -6.99 -38.08 -6.47
N GLN A 205 -7.47 -38.72 -5.41
CA GLN A 205 -8.33 -39.90 -5.53
C GLN A 205 -9.64 -39.54 -6.24
N TRP A 206 -10.34 -38.49 -5.80
CA TRP A 206 -11.55 -38.01 -6.43
C TRP A 206 -11.37 -37.72 -7.92
N HIS A 207 -10.28 -37.03 -8.29
CA HIS A 207 -9.99 -36.66 -9.67
C HIS A 207 -9.76 -37.89 -10.56
N LYS A 208 -9.06 -38.92 -10.06
CA LYS A 208 -8.84 -40.19 -10.76
C LYS A 208 -10.14 -40.95 -11.00
N GLU A 209 -11.05 -40.94 -10.02
CA GLU A 209 -12.31 -41.69 -10.08
C GLU A 209 -13.38 -41.00 -10.94
N ASN A 210 -13.47 -39.67 -10.89
CA ASN A 210 -14.55 -38.93 -11.54
C ASN A 210 -14.25 -38.61 -13.01
N LYS A 211 -12.97 -38.54 -13.42
CA LYS A 211 -12.53 -38.20 -14.79
C LYS A 211 -13.21 -36.95 -15.39
N LEU A 212 -13.74 -36.08 -14.53
CA LEU A 212 -14.39 -34.84 -14.95
C LEU A 212 -13.32 -33.86 -15.42
N ALA A 213 -13.58 -33.16 -16.51
CA ALA A 213 -12.67 -32.15 -17.02
C ALA A 213 -12.55 -31.01 -16.00
N ILE A 214 -11.35 -30.81 -15.45
CA ILE A 214 -11.07 -29.67 -14.57
C ILE A 214 -11.15 -28.39 -15.40
N THR A 215 -12.04 -27.50 -14.97
CA THR A 215 -12.24 -26.21 -15.62
C THR A 215 -11.36 -25.13 -14.99
N LYS A 216 -11.13 -24.04 -15.72
CA LYS A 216 -10.39 -22.88 -15.19
C LYS A 216 -11.09 -22.29 -13.96
N SER A 217 -12.42 -22.30 -13.95
CA SER A 217 -13.25 -21.84 -12.83
C SER A 217 -12.99 -22.65 -11.56
N PHE A 218 -12.75 -23.96 -11.71
CA PHE A 218 -12.42 -24.84 -10.59
C PHE A 218 -11.04 -24.56 -10.00
N VAL A 219 -10.02 -24.28 -10.83
CA VAL A 219 -8.71 -23.83 -10.32
C VAL A 219 -8.85 -22.49 -9.58
N LYS A 220 -9.61 -21.55 -10.15
CA LYS A 220 -9.90 -20.26 -9.51
C LYS A 220 -10.63 -20.41 -8.18
N TYR A 221 -11.45 -21.44 -7.99
CA TYR A 221 -12.12 -21.69 -6.71
C TYR A 221 -11.10 -21.82 -5.57
N PHE A 222 -10.08 -22.67 -5.75
CA PHE A 222 -9.02 -22.85 -4.76
C PHE A 222 -8.13 -21.62 -4.61
N GLN A 223 -7.75 -20.98 -5.72
CA GLN A 223 -6.99 -19.72 -5.67
C GLN A 223 -7.75 -18.65 -4.86
N THR A 224 -9.06 -18.53 -5.08
CA THR A 224 -9.90 -17.58 -4.34
C THR A 224 -10.02 -17.99 -2.88
N ALA A 225 -10.12 -19.29 -2.55
CA ALA A 225 -10.14 -19.75 -1.16
C ALA A 225 -8.89 -19.31 -0.38
N ILE A 226 -7.71 -19.44 -1.01
CA ILE A 226 -6.43 -19.00 -0.42
C ILE A 226 -6.41 -17.48 -0.26
N VAL A 227 -6.76 -16.74 -1.32
CA VAL A 227 -6.73 -15.26 -1.31
C VAL A 227 -7.71 -14.70 -0.28
N THR A 228 -8.93 -15.21 -0.21
CA THR A 228 -9.95 -14.76 0.74
C THR A 228 -9.53 -15.04 2.19
N ALA A 229 -8.84 -16.15 2.46
CA ALA A 229 -8.26 -16.42 3.77
C ALA A 229 -7.10 -15.46 4.13
N MET A 230 -6.37 -14.96 3.13
CA MET A 230 -5.23 -14.06 3.32
C MET A 230 -5.62 -12.58 3.40
N LYS A 231 -6.65 -12.16 2.67
CA LYS A 231 -7.08 -10.76 2.56
C LYS A 231 -8.08 -10.38 3.64
N ASN A 232 -7.72 -9.39 4.44
CA ASN A 232 -8.65 -8.76 5.37
C ASN A 232 -9.43 -7.68 4.62
N GLU A 233 -10.37 -8.12 3.77
CA GLU A 233 -11.27 -7.26 3.00
C GLU A 233 -12.73 -7.44 3.47
N GLY A 234 -13.62 -6.53 3.04
CA GLY A 234 -15.05 -6.63 3.30
C GLY A 234 -15.38 -6.63 4.80
N ILE A 235 -16.06 -7.68 5.28
CA ILE A 235 -16.47 -7.80 6.68
C ILE A 235 -15.30 -7.94 7.66
N ASN A 236 -14.09 -8.24 7.15
CA ASN A 236 -12.90 -8.45 7.98
C ASN A 236 -11.96 -7.24 8.05
N ASN A 237 -12.30 -6.12 7.40
CA ASN A 237 -11.44 -4.93 7.39
C ASN A 237 -11.77 -3.89 8.48
N ARG A 238 -12.61 -4.26 9.45
CA ARG A 238 -13.08 -3.38 10.52
C ARG A 238 -13.02 -4.07 11.88
N PRO A 239 -12.92 -3.31 12.98
CA PRO A 239 -13.23 -3.82 14.31
C PRO A 239 -14.60 -4.55 14.31
N THR A 240 -14.76 -5.52 15.19
CA THR A 240 -16.09 -6.04 15.54
C THR A 240 -16.89 -4.94 16.22
N ASP A 241 -18.22 -5.00 16.10
CA ASP A 241 -19.12 -4.08 16.81
C ASP A 241 -18.93 -4.17 18.35
N PHE A 242 -18.29 -5.24 18.82
CA PHE A 242 -17.97 -5.51 20.22
C PHE A 242 -16.58 -5.02 20.66
N ASP A 243 -15.65 -4.74 19.74
CA ASP A 243 -14.31 -4.25 20.11
C ASP A 243 -14.36 -2.87 20.78
N GLY A 244 -15.39 -2.06 20.48
CA GLY A 244 -15.63 -0.77 21.12
C GLY A 244 -16.32 -0.85 22.50
N LEU A 245 -16.81 -2.03 22.90
CA LEU A 245 -17.59 -2.22 24.14
C LEU A 245 -16.72 -2.61 25.35
N MET A 246 -15.39 -2.63 25.20
CA MET A 246 -14.44 -2.93 26.28
C MET A 246 -14.55 -1.99 27.50
N ASN A 247 -15.10 -0.79 27.29
CA ASN A 247 -15.34 0.22 28.34
C ASN A 247 -16.84 0.46 28.60
N SER A 248 -17.70 -0.48 28.20
CA SER A 248 -19.15 -0.37 28.42
C SER A 248 -19.57 -0.90 29.79
N ASP A 249 -20.82 -0.63 30.17
CA ASP A 249 -21.42 -1.16 31.40
C ASP A 249 -21.74 -2.66 31.33
N TYR A 250 -21.46 -3.33 30.20
CA TYR A 250 -21.71 -4.77 30.05
C TYR A 250 -20.69 -5.61 30.83
N PRO A 251 -21.08 -6.80 31.34
CA PRO A 251 -20.15 -7.72 31.97
C PRO A 251 -19.03 -8.14 31.02
N ALA A 252 -17.77 -8.10 31.49
CA ALA A 252 -16.60 -8.41 30.67
C ALA A 252 -16.67 -9.79 30.00
N ALA A 253 -17.22 -10.80 30.69
CA ALA A 253 -17.42 -12.14 30.12
C ALA A 253 -18.36 -12.13 28.91
N LEU A 254 -19.48 -11.38 29.00
CA LEU A 254 -20.44 -11.26 27.89
C LEU A 254 -19.82 -10.55 26.68
N VAL A 255 -19.00 -9.52 26.92
CA VAL A 255 -18.27 -8.80 25.87
C VAL A 255 -17.28 -9.74 25.17
N GLU A 256 -16.52 -10.54 25.93
CA GLU A 256 -15.54 -11.48 25.38
C GLU A 256 -16.20 -12.62 24.60
N ASP A 257 -17.30 -13.19 25.11
CA ASP A 257 -18.07 -14.22 24.42
C ASP A 257 -18.62 -13.70 23.08
N SER A 258 -19.26 -12.53 23.10
CA SER A 258 -19.82 -11.90 21.90
C SER A 258 -18.72 -11.57 20.87
N ARG A 259 -17.55 -11.13 21.34
CA ARG A 259 -16.39 -10.87 20.49
C ARG A 259 -15.87 -12.15 19.85
N THR A 260 -15.77 -13.23 20.62
CA THR A 260 -15.35 -14.54 20.14
C THR A 260 -16.29 -15.06 19.04
N ASP A 261 -17.59 -14.95 19.25
CA ASP A 261 -18.59 -15.33 18.25
C ASP A 261 -18.52 -14.48 16.98
N ALA A 262 -18.31 -13.16 17.12
CA ALA A 262 -18.13 -12.25 16.00
C ALA A 262 -16.88 -12.63 15.18
N PHE A 263 -15.77 -12.93 15.84
CA PHE A 263 -14.55 -13.40 15.16
C PHE A 263 -14.77 -14.73 14.45
N LYS A 264 -15.43 -15.68 15.10
CA LYS A 264 -15.76 -16.98 14.51
C LYS A 264 -16.63 -16.84 13.26
N SER A 265 -17.62 -15.95 13.28
CA SER A 265 -18.45 -15.66 12.11
C SER A 265 -17.63 -15.11 10.94
N ARG A 266 -16.70 -14.20 11.22
CA ARG A 266 -15.82 -13.60 10.19
C ARG A 266 -14.84 -14.61 9.61
N THR A 267 -14.16 -15.38 10.45
CA THR A 267 -13.21 -16.40 9.97
C THR A 267 -13.93 -17.49 9.18
N ASN A 268 -15.15 -17.87 9.57
CA ASN A 268 -15.98 -18.78 8.78
C ASN A 268 -16.29 -18.23 7.39
N ALA A 269 -16.56 -16.93 7.27
CA ALA A 269 -16.79 -16.32 5.96
C ALA A 269 -15.52 -16.32 5.10
N MET A 270 -14.35 -16.10 5.71
CA MET A 270 -13.08 -16.12 4.99
C MET A 270 -12.65 -17.52 4.55
N LEU A 271 -12.96 -18.52 5.36
CA LEU A 271 -12.64 -19.93 5.11
C LEU A 271 -13.78 -20.69 4.44
N MET A 272 -14.84 -19.99 4.01
CA MET A 272 -16.11 -20.60 3.63
C MET A 272 -15.96 -21.63 2.50
N LYS A 273 -15.05 -21.38 1.54
CA LYS A 273 -14.76 -22.32 0.44
C LYS A 273 -14.16 -23.63 0.96
N PHE A 274 -13.24 -23.58 1.92
CA PHE A 274 -12.73 -24.81 2.53
C PHE A 274 -13.79 -25.48 3.41
N LEU A 275 -14.50 -24.70 4.23
CA LEU A 275 -15.56 -25.21 5.11
C LEU A 275 -16.69 -25.89 4.35
N PHE A 276 -17.04 -25.39 3.17
CA PHE A 276 -18.02 -26.01 2.29
C PHE A 276 -17.67 -27.47 1.95
N LEU A 277 -16.39 -27.79 1.74
CA LEU A 277 -15.97 -29.13 1.33
C LEU A 277 -16.10 -30.16 2.47
N VAL A 278 -15.94 -29.74 3.73
CA VAL A 278 -15.73 -30.67 4.86
C VAL A 278 -16.76 -30.55 5.98
N THR A 279 -17.65 -29.55 5.93
CA THR A 279 -18.71 -29.38 6.93
C THR A 279 -19.94 -30.18 6.55
N LYS A 280 -20.47 -30.98 7.49
CA LYS A 280 -21.74 -31.69 7.30
C LYS A 280 -22.94 -30.74 7.38
N GLY A 281 -23.98 -31.06 6.61
CA GLY A 281 -25.23 -30.28 6.55
C GLY A 281 -25.13 -28.99 5.73
N ASP A 282 -26.24 -28.25 5.68
CA ASP A 282 -26.41 -27.09 4.79
C ASP A 282 -25.90 -25.77 5.39
N LYS A 283 -24.98 -25.84 6.36
CA LYS A 283 -24.42 -24.67 7.04
C LYS A 283 -23.73 -23.69 6.07
N PHE A 284 -23.11 -24.23 5.02
CA PHE A 284 -22.48 -23.46 3.95
C PHE A 284 -23.05 -23.93 2.61
N PRO A 285 -24.10 -23.27 2.10
CA PRO A 285 -24.71 -23.59 0.81
C PRO A 285 -23.79 -23.20 -0.35
N LEU A 286 -23.95 -23.89 -1.49
CA LEU A 286 -23.15 -23.65 -2.69
C LEU A 286 -23.21 -22.19 -3.18
N ALA A 287 -24.38 -21.57 -3.06
CA ALA A 287 -24.62 -20.17 -3.42
C ALA A 287 -23.72 -19.16 -2.68
N TYR A 288 -23.13 -19.55 -1.54
CA TYR A 288 -22.22 -18.66 -0.81
C TYR A 288 -20.75 -18.84 -1.24
N VAL A 289 -20.41 -19.92 -1.94
CA VAL A 289 -19.02 -20.23 -2.33
C VAL A 289 -18.76 -20.15 -3.83
N ALA A 290 -19.80 -19.97 -4.65
CA ALA A 290 -19.68 -19.79 -6.10
C ALA A 290 -20.58 -18.65 -6.58
N ASN A 291 -20.09 -17.87 -7.54
CA ASN A 291 -20.83 -16.74 -8.12
C ASN A 291 -21.87 -17.26 -9.13
N GLU A 292 -23.01 -16.58 -9.28
CA GLU A 292 -24.10 -16.99 -10.19
C GLU A 292 -23.63 -17.26 -11.63
N HIS A 293 -22.64 -16.53 -12.12
CA HIS A 293 -22.12 -16.68 -13.48
C HIS A 293 -21.22 -17.91 -13.69
N GLU A 294 -20.67 -18.49 -12.61
CA GLU A 294 -19.76 -19.64 -12.66
C GLU A 294 -20.39 -20.91 -12.04
N ILE A 295 -21.54 -20.78 -11.38
CA ILE A 295 -22.15 -21.85 -10.59
C ILE A 295 -22.56 -23.04 -11.44
N ASN A 296 -23.10 -22.82 -12.65
CA ASN A 296 -23.54 -23.90 -13.53
C ASN A 296 -22.38 -24.83 -13.97
N GLU A 297 -21.17 -24.29 -14.09
CA GLU A 297 -19.96 -25.06 -14.44
C GLU A 297 -19.32 -25.70 -13.19
N LEU A 298 -19.33 -24.98 -12.06
CA LEU A 298 -18.67 -25.38 -10.82
C LEU A 298 -19.47 -26.38 -9.99
N GLU A 299 -20.80 -26.27 -9.99
CA GLU A 299 -21.71 -27.07 -9.16
C GLU A 299 -21.45 -28.58 -9.24
N PRO A 300 -21.44 -29.22 -10.44
CA PRO A 300 -21.24 -30.67 -10.51
C PRO A 300 -19.88 -31.09 -9.94
N LEU A 301 -18.83 -30.30 -10.17
CA LEU A 301 -17.47 -30.57 -9.67
C LEU A 301 -17.42 -30.42 -8.15
N LEU A 302 -17.91 -29.31 -7.62
CA LEU A 302 -17.85 -28.98 -6.19
C LEU A 302 -18.74 -29.90 -5.35
N MET A 303 -19.95 -30.22 -5.82
CA MET A 303 -20.85 -31.14 -5.12
C MET A 303 -20.31 -32.57 -5.13
N SER A 304 -19.73 -33.02 -6.25
CA SER A 304 -19.05 -34.32 -6.31
C SER A 304 -17.85 -34.36 -5.35
N LEU A 305 -16.99 -33.35 -5.38
CA LEU A 305 -15.83 -33.27 -4.50
C LEU A 305 -16.23 -33.22 -3.02
N ARG A 306 -17.22 -32.39 -2.67
CA ARG A 306 -17.76 -32.29 -1.31
C ARG A 306 -18.27 -33.64 -0.82
N LYS A 307 -19.04 -34.36 -1.65
CA LYS A 307 -19.51 -35.70 -1.30
C LYS A 307 -18.34 -36.63 -0.96
N PHE A 308 -17.25 -36.56 -1.73
CA PHE A 308 -16.06 -37.38 -1.54
C PHE A 308 -15.32 -37.05 -0.22
N PHE A 309 -15.21 -35.77 0.11
CA PHE A 309 -14.66 -35.34 1.40
C PHE A 309 -15.54 -35.79 2.58
N LEU A 310 -16.86 -35.64 2.47
CA LEU A 310 -17.78 -36.01 3.55
C LEU A 310 -17.91 -37.52 3.79
N GLN A 311 -17.44 -38.34 2.85
CA GLN A 311 -17.35 -39.80 2.97
C GLN A 311 -16.08 -40.27 3.72
N GLN A 312 -15.12 -39.39 3.96
CA GLN A 312 -13.90 -39.72 4.71
C GLN A 312 -14.21 -40.02 6.19
N THR A 313 -13.23 -40.60 6.88
CA THR A 313 -13.38 -40.97 8.29
C THR A 313 -13.66 -39.75 9.17
N ALA A 314 -14.35 -39.97 10.28
CA ALA A 314 -14.61 -38.91 11.25
C ALA A 314 -13.30 -38.31 11.81
N GLU A 315 -12.27 -39.13 11.97
CA GLU A 315 -10.93 -38.69 12.37
C GLU A 315 -10.30 -37.75 11.34
N TYR A 316 -10.32 -38.12 10.05
CA TYR A 316 -9.81 -37.25 8.99
C TYR A 316 -10.52 -35.90 8.97
N LEU A 317 -11.87 -35.91 9.02
CA LEU A 317 -12.64 -34.67 9.06
C LEU A 317 -12.36 -33.86 10.32
N HIS A 318 -12.10 -34.50 11.46
CA HIS A 318 -11.70 -33.82 12.68
C HIS A 318 -10.33 -33.12 12.51
N THR A 319 -9.34 -33.81 11.95
CA THR A 319 -8.00 -33.24 11.67
C THR A 319 -8.09 -32.03 10.73
N VAL A 320 -8.88 -32.14 9.65
CA VAL A 320 -9.07 -31.02 8.72
C VAL A 320 -9.76 -29.83 9.40
N ASN A 321 -10.81 -30.08 10.18
CA ASN A 321 -11.50 -29.01 10.92
C ASN A 321 -10.61 -28.36 11.98
N ALA A 322 -9.75 -29.14 12.66
CA ALA A 322 -8.78 -28.59 13.60
C ALA A 322 -7.76 -27.68 12.90
N LYS A 323 -7.31 -28.04 11.69
CA LYS A 323 -6.43 -27.18 10.87
C LYS A 323 -7.14 -25.90 10.41
N LEU A 324 -8.42 -25.98 10.05
CA LEU A 324 -9.22 -24.79 9.72
C LEU A 324 -9.39 -23.86 10.92
N GLU A 325 -9.58 -24.40 12.12
CA GLU A 325 -9.65 -23.62 13.35
C GLU A 325 -8.29 -22.94 13.68
N GLU A 326 -7.17 -23.63 13.45
CA GLU A 326 -5.84 -23.05 13.57
C GLU A 326 -5.64 -21.86 12.61
N ILE A 327 -6.06 -22.02 11.34
CA ILE A 327 -6.03 -20.92 10.35
C ILE A 327 -6.90 -19.75 10.84
N ALA A 328 -8.10 -20.03 11.35
CA ALA A 328 -9.00 -19.01 11.89
C ALA A 328 -8.34 -18.22 13.04
N GLN A 329 -7.64 -18.89 13.95
CA GLN A 329 -6.91 -18.22 15.04
C GLN A 329 -5.80 -17.29 14.51
N PHE A 330 -5.05 -17.71 13.49
CA PHE A 330 -4.03 -16.84 12.88
C PHE A 330 -4.65 -15.65 12.14
N ILE A 331 -5.80 -15.83 11.48
CA ILE A 331 -6.55 -14.74 10.86
C ILE A 331 -6.94 -13.69 11.91
N VAL A 332 -7.52 -14.10 13.05
CA VAL A 332 -7.89 -13.19 14.15
C VAL A 332 -6.68 -12.42 14.67
N LYS A 333 -5.55 -13.11 14.91
CA LYS A 333 -4.30 -12.47 15.34
C LYS A 333 -3.78 -11.45 14.33
N SER A 334 -3.92 -11.74 13.02
CA SER A 334 -3.50 -10.82 11.95
C SER A 334 -4.32 -9.52 11.91
N ASN A 335 -5.57 -9.53 12.39
CA ASN A 335 -6.45 -8.36 12.36
C ASN A 335 -6.05 -7.27 13.38
N THR A 336 -5.48 -7.66 14.51
CA THR A 336 -5.10 -6.72 15.58
C THR A 336 -4.12 -5.62 15.10
N PRO A 337 -2.95 -5.94 14.49
CA PRO A 337 -2.07 -4.92 13.96
C PRO A 337 -2.69 -4.15 12.78
N GLU A 338 -3.55 -4.78 11.98
CA GLU A 338 -4.18 -4.07 10.86
C GLU A 338 -5.09 -2.93 11.29
N VAL A 339 -5.89 -3.13 12.34
CA VAL A 339 -6.78 -2.12 12.93
C VAL A 339 -5.98 -1.08 13.71
N LYS A 340 -5.16 -1.50 14.70
CA LYS A 340 -4.45 -0.57 15.59
C LYS A 340 -3.49 0.34 14.83
N ASP A 341 -2.78 -0.21 13.84
CA ASP A 341 -1.82 0.59 13.08
C ASP A 341 -2.52 1.40 11.97
N ALA A 342 -3.74 1.04 11.51
CA ALA A 342 -4.52 1.88 10.60
C ALA A 342 -4.94 3.20 11.25
N ASP A 343 -5.39 3.17 12.50
CA ASP A 343 -5.72 4.39 13.25
C ASP A 343 -4.47 5.26 13.46
N SER A 344 -3.33 4.64 13.76
CA SER A 344 -2.05 5.32 13.92
C SER A 344 -1.58 5.98 12.62
N ILE A 345 -1.69 5.27 11.48
CA ILE A 345 -1.35 5.81 10.16
C ILE A 345 -2.30 6.96 9.79
N ASN A 346 -3.61 6.81 10.04
CA ASN A 346 -4.59 7.86 9.78
C ASN A 346 -4.31 9.11 10.63
N LYS A 347 -3.99 8.92 11.91
CA LYS A 347 -3.60 10.01 12.82
C LYS A 347 -2.34 10.73 12.32
N ILE A 348 -1.29 9.99 11.97
CA ILE A 348 -0.05 10.56 11.40
C ILE A 348 -0.34 11.29 10.08
N THR A 349 -1.23 10.75 9.25
CA THR A 349 -1.63 11.35 7.96
C THR A 349 -2.41 12.65 8.17
N GLN A 350 -3.32 12.69 9.16
CA GLN A 350 -4.07 13.89 9.53
C GLN A 350 -3.18 14.95 10.17
N GLU A 351 -2.31 14.56 11.11
CA GLU A 351 -1.30 15.44 11.69
C GLU A 351 -0.42 16.00 10.57
N TYR A 352 0.05 15.18 9.64
CA TYR A 352 0.82 15.62 8.46
C TYR A 352 0.08 16.64 7.58
N ALA A 353 -1.22 16.45 7.32
CA ALA A 353 -1.98 17.38 6.49
C ALA A 353 -1.94 18.82 7.02
N SER A 354 -1.71 19.00 8.32
CA SER A 354 -1.55 20.30 8.97
C SER A 354 -0.14 20.90 8.87
N SER A 355 0.87 20.15 8.38
CA SER A 355 2.29 20.54 8.34
C SER A 355 2.80 21.08 9.70
N PRO A 356 2.76 20.25 10.76
CA PRO A 356 2.98 20.72 12.11
C PRO A 356 4.45 21.09 12.31
N PRO A 357 4.72 22.06 13.22
CA PRO A 357 6.08 22.49 13.52
C PRO A 357 6.92 21.37 14.15
N VAL A 358 6.27 20.42 14.84
CA VAL A 358 6.90 19.24 15.45
C VAL A 358 6.05 18.02 15.12
N LEU A 359 6.70 16.92 14.75
CA LEU A 359 6.08 15.62 14.49
C LEU A 359 6.90 14.52 15.17
N GLY A 360 6.37 13.97 16.26
CA GLY A 360 7.15 13.09 17.15
C GLY A 360 8.38 13.82 17.70
N ASP A 361 9.56 13.19 17.62
CA ASP A 361 10.83 13.77 18.06
C ASP A 361 11.52 14.61 16.97
N PHE A 362 10.79 15.04 15.93
CA PHE A 362 11.35 15.79 14.82
C PHE A 362 10.70 17.17 14.67
N VAL A 363 11.51 18.16 14.35
CA VAL A 363 11.10 19.56 14.10
C VAL A 363 11.15 19.87 12.61
N SER A 364 10.17 20.62 12.14
CA SER A 364 10.10 21.15 10.78
C SER A 364 11.25 22.14 10.51
N PHE A 365 11.87 22.04 9.34
CA PHE A 365 12.89 23.01 8.95
C PHE A 365 12.29 24.41 8.73
N ASN A 366 11.06 24.50 8.23
CA ASN A 366 10.33 25.77 8.19
C ASN A 366 10.22 26.42 9.58
N SER A 367 9.93 25.65 10.64
CA SER A 367 9.90 26.17 12.01
C SER A 367 11.26 26.68 12.49
N ILE A 368 12.35 25.98 12.14
CA ILE A 368 13.71 26.46 12.42
C ILE A 368 13.98 27.79 11.69
N LEU A 369 13.60 27.90 10.41
CA LEU A 369 13.76 29.14 9.64
C LEU A 369 12.99 30.31 10.28
N GLN A 370 11.74 30.07 10.70
CA GLN A 370 10.93 31.09 11.38
C GLN A 370 11.60 31.57 12.67
N LYS A 371 12.17 30.68 13.50
CA LYS A 371 12.92 31.04 14.73
C LYS A 371 14.14 31.92 14.45
N ILE A 372 14.78 31.73 13.29
CA ILE A 372 15.96 32.51 12.91
C ILE A 372 15.54 33.88 12.39
N THR A 373 14.44 33.96 11.64
CA THR A 373 14.02 35.20 10.97
C THR A 373 13.16 36.10 11.84
N HIS A 374 12.47 35.53 12.84
CA HIS A 374 11.61 36.22 13.80
C HIS A 374 12.01 35.89 15.25
N PRO A 375 13.20 36.33 15.72
CA PRO A 375 13.60 36.08 17.10
C PRO A 375 12.74 36.81 18.15
N ASN A 376 11.97 37.83 17.74
CA ASN A 376 10.98 38.56 18.55
C ASN A 376 9.68 38.64 17.74
N ASP A 377 8.52 38.33 18.34
CA ASP A 377 7.18 38.17 17.72
C ASP A 377 6.59 39.39 16.98
N SER A 378 7.39 40.41 16.65
CA SER A 378 6.95 41.72 16.13
C SER A 378 7.35 42.03 14.69
N LYS A 379 7.97 41.09 13.95
CA LYS A 379 8.36 41.29 12.54
C LYS A 379 7.48 40.48 11.58
N PRO A 380 7.19 41.02 10.36
CA PRO A 380 6.35 40.34 9.38
C PRO A 380 7.03 39.07 8.87
N GLU A 381 6.27 37.97 8.81
CA GLU A 381 6.70 36.67 8.29
C GLU A 381 7.46 36.78 6.97
N LEU A 382 8.45 35.89 6.75
CA LEU A 382 9.09 35.81 5.43
C LEU A 382 8.03 35.47 4.40
N PRO A 383 8.04 36.11 3.21
CA PRO A 383 7.15 35.72 2.12
C PRO A 383 7.28 34.22 1.85
N LEU A 384 6.13 33.54 1.70
CA LEU A 384 6.05 32.09 1.47
C LEU A 384 6.94 31.63 0.30
N SER A 385 7.07 32.44 -0.75
CA SER A 385 7.94 32.14 -1.90
C SER A 385 9.42 32.06 -1.54
N ILE A 386 9.90 32.95 -0.66
CA ILE A 386 11.30 32.98 -0.21
C ILE A 386 11.59 31.76 0.68
N THR A 387 10.69 31.49 1.62
CA THR A 387 10.77 30.30 2.49
C THR A 387 10.80 29.02 1.67
N HIS A 388 9.93 28.91 0.66
CA HIS A 388 9.90 27.76 -0.24
C HIS A 388 11.22 27.59 -1.01
N THR A 389 11.79 28.67 -1.57
CA THR A 389 13.09 28.61 -2.25
C THR A 389 14.21 28.13 -1.34
N ILE A 390 14.29 28.63 -0.09
CA ILE A 390 15.31 28.23 0.88
C ILE A 390 15.19 26.73 1.20
N ILE A 391 13.97 26.27 1.49
CA ILE A 391 13.71 24.87 1.82
C ILE A 391 14.09 23.96 0.65
N GLN A 392 13.63 24.26 -0.57
CA GLN A 392 13.91 23.44 -1.75
C GLN A 392 15.41 23.37 -2.08
N THR A 393 16.09 24.52 -2.04
CA THR A 393 17.54 24.60 -2.26
C THR A 393 18.29 23.75 -1.22
N THR A 394 17.84 23.81 0.04
CA THR A 394 18.43 23.02 1.13
C THR A 394 18.19 21.51 0.93
N MET A 395 16.97 21.11 0.58
CA MET A 395 16.65 19.70 0.29
C MET A 395 17.47 19.16 -0.87
N GLN A 396 17.63 19.94 -1.95
CA GLN A 396 18.44 19.56 -3.09
C GLN A 396 19.91 19.36 -2.68
N ALA A 397 20.49 20.32 -1.94
CA ALA A 397 21.86 20.22 -1.47
C ALA A 397 22.09 19.01 -0.55
N ILE A 398 21.12 18.69 0.33
CA ILE A 398 21.16 17.47 1.15
C ILE A 398 21.19 16.23 0.26
N ASN A 399 20.28 16.11 -0.71
CA ASN A 399 20.23 14.95 -1.60
C ASN A 399 21.50 14.77 -2.44
N GLU A 400 22.12 15.86 -2.90
CA GLU A 400 23.35 15.84 -3.68
C GLU A 400 24.56 15.37 -2.85
N ASN A 401 24.61 15.74 -1.57
CA ASN A 401 25.73 15.43 -0.67
C ASN A 401 25.57 14.09 0.04
N PHE A 402 24.34 13.66 0.34
CA PHE A 402 24.06 12.43 1.07
C PHE A 402 23.48 11.36 0.12
N LYS A 403 24.38 10.66 -0.58
CA LYS A 403 24.05 9.52 -1.45
C LYS A 403 23.57 8.32 -0.61
N LYS A 404 23.09 7.26 -1.30
CA LYS A 404 22.53 6.02 -0.70
C LYS A 404 23.30 5.43 0.48
N ASN A 405 24.62 5.62 0.54
CA ASN A 405 25.48 5.11 1.62
C ASN A 405 25.22 5.75 3.00
N TYR A 406 24.42 6.83 3.07
CA TYR A 406 24.04 7.49 4.33
C TYR A 406 22.53 7.42 4.62
N SER A 407 21.79 6.55 3.93
CA SER A 407 20.32 6.44 4.05
C SER A 407 19.83 6.15 5.48
N GLN A 408 20.65 5.45 6.26
CA GLN A 408 20.41 5.17 7.68
C GLN A 408 20.43 6.41 8.59
N PHE A 409 21.01 7.53 8.13
CA PHE A 409 21.06 8.79 8.88
C PHE A 409 20.19 9.88 8.25
N ILE A 410 20.16 9.94 6.92
CA ILE A 410 19.50 11.01 6.16
C ILE A 410 18.66 10.37 5.06
N ALA A 411 17.34 10.51 5.16
CA ALA A 411 16.44 10.02 4.14
C ALA A 411 16.50 10.89 2.87
N PRO A 412 16.29 10.32 1.68
CA PRO A 412 16.07 11.11 0.47
C PRO A 412 14.87 12.05 0.62
N LEU A 413 15.02 13.28 0.15
CA LEU A 413 14.03 14.36 0.28
C LEU A 413 13.43 14.75 -1.09
N GLY A 414 12.19 15.24 -1.13
CA GLY A 414 11.62 15.90 -2.32
C GLY A 414 11.17 14.96 -3.44
N THR A 415 11.27 13.63 -3.25
CA THR A 415 10.87 12.63 -4.26
C THR A 415 9.36 12.51 -4.44
N LEU A 416 8.55 13.06 -3.52
CA LEU A 416 7.09 12.94 -3.50
C LEU A 416 6.35 14.29 -3.41
N GLY A 417 7.00 15.38 -3.84
CA GLY A 417 6.40 16.72 -3.75
C GLY A 417 6.44 17.32 -2.34
N ASP A 418 7.39 16.89 -1.51
CA ASP A 418 7.60 17.40 -0.16
C ASP A 418 7.83 18.92 -0.20
N LYS A 419 7.04 19.66 0.60
CA LYS A 419 7.18 21.12 0.76
C LYS A 419 8.12 21.51 1.88
N ASP A 420 8.52 20.54 2.71
CA ASP A 420 9.36 20.71 3.90
C ASP A 420 10.08 19.39 4.24
N PHE A 421 11.03 19.47 5.16
CA PHE A 421 11.68 18.30 5.75
C PHE A 421 11.83 18.47 7.27
N TYR A 422 12.07 17.35 7.94
CA TYR A 422 12.07 17.27 9.39
C TYR A 422 13.44 16.83 9.90
N LEU A 423 13.92 17.50 10.94
CA LEU A 423 15.18 17.22 11.62
C LEU A 423 14.94 16.70 13.03
N LEU A 424 15.80 15.81 13.53
CA LEU A 424 15.73 15.35 14.92
C LEU A 424 15.77 16.56 15.88
N GLN A 425 14.80 16.68 16.77
CA GLN A 425 14.60 17.84 17.66
C GLN A 425 15.83 18.10 18.55
N ALA A 426 16.54 17.06 18.97
CA ALA A 426 17.78 17.19 19.74
C ALA A 426 18.91 17.96 19.00
N LEU A 427 18.76 18.17 17.69
CA LEU A 427 19.69 18.95 16.87
C LEU A 427 19.23 20.40 16.64
N GLU A 428 18.00 20.75 17.01
CA GLU A 428 17.34 22.01 16.69
C GLU A 428 18.16 23.22 17.14
N ASP A 429 18.51 23.30 18.43
CA ASP A 429 19.22 24.46 18.99
C ASP A 429 20.58 24.67 18.35
N LYS A 430 21.30 23.56 18.10
CA LYS A 430 22.63 23.58 17.50
C LYS A 430 22.58 24.02 16.04
N LEU A 431 21.58 23.55 15.28
CA LEU A 431 21.38 23.99 13.90
C LEU A 431 20.94 25.45 13.84
N THR A 432 20.01 25.85 14.71
CA THR A 432 19.53 27.23 14.83
C THR A 432 20.68 28.19 15.13
N ALA A 433 21.55 27.87 16.09
CA ALA A 433 22.74 28.65 16.40
C ALA A 433 23.71 28.75 15.20
N THR A 434 23.89 27.64 14.48
CA THR A 434 24.74 27.60 13.26
C THR A 434 24.19 28.54 12.19
N LEU A 435 22.88 28.52 11.95
CA LEU A 435 22.23 29.33 10.91
C LEU A 435 22.09 30.81 11.28
N LYS A 436 22.01 31.15 12.57
CA LYS A 436 22.05 32.55 13.04
C LYS A 436 23.34 33.29 12.66
N SER A 437 24.41 32.56 12.36
CA SER A 437 25.67 33.15 11.86
C SER A 437 25.59 33.69 10.42
N ILE A 438 24.54 33.33 9.66
CA ILE A 438 24.35 33.79 8.28
C ILE A 438 23.81 35.21 8.29
N ASN A 439 24.42 36.09 7.51
CA ASN A 439 24.04 37.49 7.44
C ASN A 439 22.67 37.66 6.75
N GLN A 440 21.64 37.97 7.53
CA GLN A 440 20.27 38.19 7.03
C GLN A 440 20.11 39.44 6.15
N LYS A 441 21.14 40.30 6.02
CA LYS A 441 21.07 41.48 5.15
C LYS A 441 20.93 41.13 3.66
N ASP A 442 21.30 39.92 3.26
CA ASP A 442 21.20 39.44 1.87
C ASP A 442 19.76 39.12 1.44
N LEU A 443 18.85 38.80 2.39
CA LEU A 443 17.41 38.64 2.14
C LEU A 443 16.71 39.92 1.66
N LYS A 444 17.24 41.10 2.02
CA LYS A 444 16.64 42.41 1.71
C LYS A 444 17.04 42.97 0.35
N ARG A 445 18.01 42.37 -0.35
CA ARG A 445 18.63 42.90 -1.58
C ARG A 445 18.25 42.14 -2.86
N ASN A 446 17.11 41.46 -2.89
CA ASN A 446 16.69 40.57 -3.99
C ASN A 446 17.68 39.42 -4.31
N ASN A 447 18.52 39.02 -3.34
CA ASN A 447 19.51 37.95 -3.53
C ASN A 447 19.12 36.68 -2.76
N THR A 448 17.85 36.29 -2.90
CA THR A 448 17.26 35.13 -2.23
C THR A 448 18.03 33.85 -2.49
N ASP A 449 18.48 33.64 -3.73
CA ASP A 449 19.20 32.42 -4.13
C ASP A 449 20.55 32.29 -3.44
N LYS A 450 21.29 33.41 -3.29
CA LYS A 450 22.56 33.42 -2.55
C LYS A 450 22.35 33.11 -1.06
N TYR A 451 21.30 33.67 -0.46
CA TYR A 451 20.96 33.37 0.93
C TYR A 451 20.53 31.89 1.09
N ALA A 452 19.67 31.39 0.20
CA ALA A 452 19.24 30.00 0.18
C ALA A 452 20.44 29.03 0.04
N THR A 453 21.39 29.35 -0.84
CA THR A 453 22.61 28.56 -1.03
C THR A 453 23.48 28.56 0.23
N ALA A 454 23.69 29.72 0.87
CA ALA A 454 24.46 29.81 2.11
C ALA A 454 23.81 29.04 3.28
N VAL A 455 22.47 29.07 3.37
CA VAL A 455 21.72 28.24 4.32
C VAL A 455 21.94 26.77 4.02
N ALA A 456 21.75 26.35 2.77
CA ALA A 456 21.92 24.97 2.34
C ALA A 456 23.32 24.41 2.66
N GLU A 457 24.38 25.16 2.33
CA GLU A 457 25.77 24.80 2.64
C GLU A 457 26.02 24.59 4.14
N LYS A 458 25.47 25.48 4.98
CA LYS A 458 25.60 25.37 6.45
C LYS A 458 24.85 24.17 7.00
N VAL A 459 23.64 23.88 6.50
CA VAL A 459 22.87 22.70 6.88
C VAL A 459 23.62 21.42 6.50
N VAL A 460 24.12 21.33 5.26
CA VAL A 460 24.88 20.17 4.78
C VAL A 460 26.14 19.95 5.62
N THR A 461 26.93 21.00 5.86
CA THR A 461 28.15 20.91 6.67
C THR A 461 27.84 20.45 8.10
N PHE A 462 26.77 20.97 8.69
CA PHE A 462 26.32 20.57 10.02
C PHE A 462 25.95 19.08 10.07
N LEU A 463 25.18 18.60 9.09
CA LEU A 463 24.76 17.21 9.00
C LEU A 463 25.95 16.27 8.74
N GLN A 464 26.91 16.66 7.89
CA GLN A 464 28.11 15.88 7.61
C GLN A 464 28.92 15.65 8.90
N LYS A 465 29.10 16.71 9.71
CA LYS A 465 29.76 16.60 11.01
C LYS A 465 29.03 15.62 11.93
N ARG A 466 27.70 15.68 12.00
CA ARG A 466 26.89 14.79 12.86
C ARG A 466 26.97 13.32 12.43
N VAL A 467 26.86 13.06 11.13
CA VAL A 467 27.01 11.71 10.58
C VAL A 467 28.41 11.15 10.88
N HIS A 468 29.46 11.96 10.70
CA HIS A 468 30.82 11.55 10.99
C HIS A 468 31.06 11.22 12.48
N GLU A 469 30.58 12.09 13.38
CA GLU A 469 30.64 11.86 14.84
C GLU A 469 29.93 10.55 15.24
N HIS A 470 28.79 10.23 14.61
CA HIS A 470 28.05 9.01 14.90
C HIS A 470 28.79 7.75 14.45
N VAL A 471 29.28 7.73 13.20
CA VAL A 471 30.00 6.59 12.64
C VAL A 471 31.28 6.29 13.43
N GLN A 472 31.99 7.32 13.89
CA GLN A 472 33.17 7.14 14.75
C GLN A 472 32.81 6.52 16.10
N LYS A 473 31.70 6.95 16.71
CA LYS A 473 31.26 6.43 18.01
C LYS A 473 30.84 4.95 17.92
N GLU A 474 30.10 4.57 16.88
CA GLU A 474 29.72 3.17 16.66
C GLU A 474 30.95 2.26 16.42
N SER A 475 31.97 2.78 15.72
CA SER A 475 33.22 2.03 15.46
C SER A 475 34.00 1.78 16.76
N GLN A 476 34.09 2.78 17.64
CA GLN A 476 34.76 2.64 18.94
C GLN A 476 34.01 1.69 19.89
N GLU A 477 32.69 1.72 19.93
CA GLU A 477 31.88 0.82 20.77
C GLU A 477 32.01 -0.65 20.29
N THR A 478 32.13 -0.86 18.98
CA THR A 478 32.32 -2.21 18.40
C THR A 478 33.73 -2.76 18.66
N GLU A 479 34.76 -1.91 18.64
CA GLU A 479 36.14 -2.29 19.00
C GLU A 479 36.29 -2.62 20.50
N VAL A 480 35.56 -1.92 21.38
CA VAL A 480 35.55 -2.20 22.83
C VAL A 480 34.81 -3.51 23.15
N ALA A 481 33.71 -3.82 22.44
CA ALA A 481 32.98 -5.08 22.61
C ALA A 481 33.76 -6.32 22.09
N THR A 482 34.56 -6.13 21.04
CA THR A 482 35.41 -7.20 20.48
C THR A 482 36.71 -7.40 21.26
N SER A 483 37.29 -6.34 21.84
CA SER A 483 38.47 -6.46 22.72
C SER A 483 38.15 -7.03 24.11
N SER A 484 36.95 -6.79 24.64
CA SER A 484 36.49 -7.38 25.91
C SER A 484 36.12 -8.87 25.80
N SER A 485 35.66 -9.32 24.63
CA SER A 485 35.42 -10.75 24.36
C SER A 485 36.71 -11.55 24.09
N SER A 486 37.78 -10.91 23.62
CA SER A 486 39.11 -11.54 23.47
C SER A 486 39.94 -11.65 24.75
N HIS A 487 39.50 -11.06 25.87
CA HIS A 487 40.13 -11.25 27.20
C HIS A 487 39.35 -12.20 28.12
N SER A 488 38.36 -12.92 27.56
CA SER A 488 37.52 -13.89 28.27
C SER A 488 37.75 -15.34 27.83
N LEU A 489 38.89 -15.65 27.20
CA LEU A 489 39.32 -17.01 26.85
C LEU A 489 40.59 -17.39 27.61
#